data_AF-A0A091GLE3-F1
#
_entry.id   AF-A0A091GLE3-F1
#
_cell.length_a   1.000
_cell.length_b   1.000
_cell.length_c   1.000
_cell.angle_alpha   90.00
_cell.angle_beta   90.00
_cell.angle_gamma   90.00
#
_symmetry.space_group_name_H-M   'P 1'
#
loop_
_entity.id
_entity.type
_entity.pdbx_description
1 polymer ?
#
loop_
_entity_poly.entity_id
_entity_poly.type
_entity_poly.pdbx_seq_one_letter_code
_entity_poly.pdbx_strand_id
1 'polypeptide(L)'
;ESQPTTSDETVVAGGTVVLKCQVEDPDDSSLQWSNPAQQTLYFGEKRALRDNRIQLEKSTPNELTISISDVVLSDEGEYTCSIFTMPVRTAKALVTVLGIPQKPQIFGHEQPIDEEKMARLTCQSSGSKPAALLRWRKGNKELKDEGTEVVEDPNGKTFTVSSRVEFRVTKEDNEAEVTCTVDHESLQNSERSTTQKLQVHYKPTAKIEPRPQYPREGQELQLQCDGQGNPIPQEFLWEKEGSTAPLQRSSNSILIFPFLNKSDSGTYVCTATSSMGSVVAKYNLDVSDASPVPSTSSTYHAVIGGVVAVIVFLLLSLLIVLGHYLIRHKGTYLTHEAKGSDDAPDADTAIINAEGGQASGDDKKEYFI
;
A
#
# COMPACT_ATOMS: atom_id res chain seq x y z
N GLU A 1 15.63 60.23 17.60
CA GLU A 1 15.79 60.43 19.06
C GLU A 1 16.87 59.47 19.56
N SER A 2 17.70 59.84 20.56
CA SER A 2 18.76 58.98 21.10
C SER A 2 18.26 57.82 21.97
N GLN A 3 17.12 57.23 21.61
CA GLN A 3 16.52 56.10 22.31
C GLN A 3 16.99 54.78 21.67
N PRO A 4 17.71 53.91 22.41
CA PRO A 4 18.08 52.61 21.88
C PRO A 4 16.86 51.69 21.78
N THR A 5 16.93 50.72 20.88
CA THR A 5 15.92 49.67 20.64
C THR A 5 16.59 48.32 20.49
N THR A 6 15.92 47.26 20.96
CA THR A 6 16.35 45.86 20.86
C THR A 6 15.12 44.95 20.96
N SER A 7 15.24 43.69 20.54
CA SER A 7 14.20 42.66 20.61
C SER A 7 14.56 41.55 21.60
N ASP A 8 13.53 40.87 22.11
CA ASP A 8 13.68 39.59 22.81
C ASP A 8 14.09 38.49 21.84
N GLU A 9 14.88 37.54 22.31
CA GLU A 9 15.43 36.46 21.49
C GLU A 9 15.21 35.10 22.16
N THR A 10 14.82 34.10 21.37
CA THR A 10 14.66 32.72 21.82
C THR A 10 15.66 31.83 21.09
N VAL A 11 16.45 31.07 21.85
CA VAL A 11 17.52 30.23 21.30
C VAL A 11 17.51 28.85 21.94
N VAL A 12 17.80 27.82 21.15
CA VAL A 12 17.96 26.45 21.66
C VAL A 12 19.33 26.32 22.33
N ALA A 13 19.40 25.63 23.48
CA ALA A 13 20.68 25.36 24.16
C ALA A 13 21.71 24.72 23.21
N GLY A 14 22.97 25.21 23.26
CA GLY A 14 24.04 24.90 22.32
C GLY A 14 24.01 25.71 21.01
N GLY A 15 22.95 26.49 20.79
CA GLY A 15 22.80 27.39 19.64
C GLY A 15 23.60 28.68 19.77
N THR A 16 23.30 29.64 18.89
CA THR A 16 23.88 30.99 18.90
C THR A 16 22.75 32.02 18.93
N VAL A 17 22.82 32.98 19.85
CA VAL A 17 21.89 34.13 19.89
C VAL A 17 22.62 35.39 19.42
N VAL A 18 21.91 36.23 18.67
CA VAL A 18 22.43 37.51 18.17
C VAL A 18 21.64 38.62 18.84
N LEU A 19 22.32 39.47 19.60
CA LEU A 19 21.73 40.62 20.27
C LEU A 19 22.07 41.89 19.51
N LYS A 20 21.02 42.56 19.03
CA LYS A 20 21.14 43.74 18.19
C LYS A 20 20.54 44.96 18.87
N CYS A 21 21.38 45.94 19.14
CA CYS A 21 20.95 47.24 19.66
C CYS A 21 21.07 48.31 18.58
N GLN A 22 20.00 49.07 18.35
CA GLN A 22 19.96 50.15 17.36
C GLN A 22 19.52 51.47 17.97
N VAL A 23 20.11 52.57 17.49
CA VAL A 23 19.75 53.94 17.84
C VAL A 23 19.76 54.82 16.58
N GLU A 24 18.74 55.65 16.39
CA GLU A 24 18.62 56.52 15.21
C GLU A 24 19.59 57.69 15.25
N ASP A 25 19.74 58.32 16.41
CA ASP A 25 20.55 59.53 16.60
C ASP A 25 21.44 59.39 17.85
N PRO A 26 22.67 58.89 17.71
CA PRO A 26 23.53 58.57 18.84
C PRO A 26 24.18 59.79 19.51
N ASP A 27 24.15 60.98 18.89
CA ASP A 27 24.74 62.22 19.43
C ASP A 27 26.18 62.02 19.96
N ASP A 28 27.06 61.42 19.12
CA ASP A 28 28.44 60.99 19.41
C ASP A 28 28.63 60.08 20.64
N SER A 29 27.54 59.55 21.21
CA SER A 29 27.56 58.64 22.34
C SER A 29 27.83 57.20 21.89
N SER A 30 28.48 56.41 22.74
CA SER A 30 28.78 55.00 22.47
C SER A 30 27.69 54.09 23.03
N LEU A 31 27.42 53.00 22.30
CA LEU A 31 26.56 51.91 22.73
C LEU A 31 27.32 50.90 23.60
N GLN A 32 26.61 50.27 24.53
CA GLN A 32 27.13 49.23 25.40
C GLN A 32 26.11 48.12 25.61
N TRP A 33 26.58 46.88 25.61
CA TRP A 33 25.82 45.72 26.10
C TRP A 33 26.27 45.29 27.49
N SER A 34 25.34 45.02 28.39
CA SER A 34 25.57 44.31 29.65
C SER A 34 24.73 43.05 29.75
N ASN A 35 25.27 42.05 30.46
CA ASN A 35 24.58 40.78 30.73
C ASN A 35 23.54 40.93 31.88
N PRO A 36 22.77 39.86 32.19
CA PRO A 36 21.80 39.90 33.29
C PRO A 36 22.41 40.21 34.67
N ALA A 37 23.69 39.88 34.87
CA ALA A 37 24.45 40.23 36.08
C ALA A 37 24.99 41.66 36.06
N GLN A 38 24.56 42.50 35.10
CA GLN A 38 24.99 43.89 34.91
C GLN A 38 26.50 44.06 34.64
N GLN A 39 27.16 43.02 34.12
CA GLN A 39 28.55 43.08 33.68
C GLN A 39 28.60 43.53 32.23
N THR A 40 29.45 44.51 31.93
CA THR A 40 29.67 44.97 30.56
C THR A 40 30.28 43.86 29.71
N LEU A 41 29.63 43.56 28.57
CA LEU A 41 30.11 42.63 27.57
C LEU A 41 31.01 43.35 26.55
N TYR A 42 30.44 44.38 25.93
CA TYR A 42 31.09 45.25 24.96
C TYR A 42 30.72 46.71 25.20
N PHE A 43 31.69 47.59 25.00
CA PHE A 43 31.52 49.04 24.94
C PHE A 43 32.10 49.52 23.60
N GLY A 44 31.24 49.86 22.65
CA GLY A 44 31.64 50.00 21.25
C GLY A 44 32.38 48.75 20.74
N GLU A 45 33.58 48.92 20.23
CA GLU A 45 34.42 47.81 19.74
C GLU A 45 35.22 47.10 20.86
N LYS A 46 35.23 47.65 22.08
CA LYS A 46 36.06 47.13 23.17
C LYS A 46 35.34 46.02 23.92
N ARG A 47 35.93 44.82 23.90
CA ARG A 47 35.50 43.70 24.75
C ARG A 47 35.86 43.96 26.21
N ALA A 48 34.87 43.88 27.11
CA ALA A 48 35.05 44.06 28.55
C ALA A 48 35.05 42.74 29.33
N LEU A 49 34.21 41.77 28.94
CA LEU A 49 34.16 40.44 29.54
C LEU A 49 35.02 39.44 28.73
N ARG A 50 35.88 38.68 29.42
CA ARG A 50 36.68 37.61 28.80
C ARG A 50 35.87 36.31 28.69
N ASP A 51 34.83 36.32 27.88
CA ASP A 51 34.14 35.11 27.42
C ASP A 51 34.35 34.97 25.91
N ASN A 52 34.91 33.84 25.48
CA ASN A 52 35.23 33.58 24.07
C ASN A 52 33.99 33.21 23.25
N ARG A 53 32.87 32.89 23.91
CA ARG A 53 31.59 32.65 23.24
C ARG A 53 30.95 33.94 22.73
N ILE A 54 31.32 35.09 23.32
CA ILE A 54 30.73 36.39 23.02
C ILE A 54 31.59 37.14 22.00
N GLN A 55 31.08 37.25 20.78
CA GLN A 55 31.78 37.86 19.64
C GLN A 55 31.09 39.15 19.21
N LEU A 56 31.88 40.11 18.74
CA LEU A 56 31.37 41.34 18.14
C LEU A 56 31.03 41.05 16.67
N GLU A 57 29.79 41.29 16.27
CA GLU A 57 29.37 41.15 14.86
C GLU A 57 29.42 42.49 14.14
N LYS A 58 28.93 43.55 14.79
CA LYS A 58 28.87 44.89 14.20
C LYS A 58 29.01 45.96 15.28
N SER A 59 29.84 46.96 15.00
CA SER A 59 29.95 48.16 15.82
C SER A 59 29.94 49.39 14.92
N THR A 60 28.93 50.24 15.10
CA THR A 60 28.78 51.54 14.44
C THR A 60 28.15 52.49 15.45
N PRO A 61 28.17 53.82 15.22
CA PRO A 61 27.48 54.77 16.11
C PRO A 61 25.98 54.44 16.29
N ASN A 62 25.33 53.90 15.26
CA ASN A 62 23.89 53.60 15.25
C ASN A 62 23.54 52.16 15.65
N GLU A 63 24.51 51.24 15.71
CA GLU A 63 24.24 49.82 15.90
C GLU A 63 25.39 49.11 16.60
N LEU A 64 25.06 48.36 17.65
CA LEU A 64 25.96 47.45 18.34
C LEU A 64 25.34 46.05 18.39
N THR A 65 25.94 45.13 17.64
CA THR A 65 25.46 43.75 17.50
C THR A 65 26.53 42.79 17.97
N ILE A 66 26.15 41.90 18.88
CA ILE A 66 27.01 40.85 19.43
C ILE A 66 26.34 39.49 19.24
N SER A 67 27.14 38.43 19.14
CA SER A 67 26.64 37.05 19.20
C SER A 67 27.21 36.29 20.37
N ILE A 68 26.40 35.39 20.93
CA ILE A 68 26.79 34.48 22.00
C ILE A 68 26.58 33.07 21.46
N SER A 69 27.68 32.35 21.19
CA SER A 69 27.66 30.97 20.72
C SER A 69 27.64 29.96 21.88
N ASP A 70 27.21 28.72 21.63
CA ASP A 70 27.17 27.66 22.65
C ASP A 70 26.41 28.12 23.91
N VAL A 71 25.18 28.58 23.68
CA VAL A 71 24.32 29.16 24.72
C VAL A 71 23.89 28.08 25.70
N VAL A 72 24.04 28.35 26.99
CA VAL A 72 23.62 27.46 28.08
C VAL A 72 22.43 28.04 28.84
N LEU A 73 21.71 27.19 29.59
CA LEU A 73 20.54 27.62 30.38
C LEU A 73 20.84 28.72 31.42
N SER A 74 22.11 28.95 31.78
CA SER A 74 22.54 30.05 32.66
C SER A 74 22.74 31.38 31.97
N ASP A 75 22.80 31.41 30.64
CA ASP A 75 22.89 32.67 29.88
C ASP A 75 21.53 33.36 29.74
N GLU A 76 20.44 32.68 30.10
CA GLU A 76 19.09 33.23 30.12
C GLU A 76 18.98 34.44 31.05
N GLY A 77 18.25 35.46 30.59
CA GLY A 77 17.93 36.62 31.39
C GLY A 77 17.82 37.88 30.56
N GLU A 78 17.73 39.02 31.26
CA GLU A 78 17.55 40.33 30.66
C GLU A 78 18.90 40.98 30.35
N TYR A 79 19.23 41.10 29.07
CA TYR A 79 20.40 41.83 28.58
C TYR A 79 20.02 43.29 28.37
N THR A 80 20.92 44.20 28.72
CA THR A 80 20.65 45.64 28.63
C THR A 80 21.58 46.30 27.63
N CYS A 81 20.99 46.98 26.65
CA CYS A 81 21.71 47.94 25.82
C CYS A 81 21.59 49.33 26.42
N SER A 82 22.71 50.02 26.57
CA SER A 82 22.78 51.37 27.12
C SER A 82 23.47 52.31 26.14
N ILE A 83 22.95 53.54 26.04
CA ILE A 83 23.61 54.68 25.40
C ILE A 83 23.89 55.76 26.45
N PHE A 84 25.14 56.24 26.50
CA PHE A 84 25.62 57.14 27.55
C PHE A 84 25.34 58.63 27.26
N THR A 85 24.08 58.95 26.95
CA THR A 85 23.59 60.33 26.91
C THR A 85 23.41 60.89 28.34
N MET A 86 23.10 62.18 28.49
CA MET A 86 22.64 62.76 29.75
C MET A 86 21.14 63.08 29.67
N PRO A 87 20.23 62.29 30.29
CA PRO A 87 20.45 61.07 31.09
C PRO A 87 20.76 59.82 30.24
N VAL A 88 21.31 58.78 30.87
CA VAL A 88 21.56 57.48 30.21
C VAL A 88 20.23 56.86 29.80
N ARG A 89 20.15 56.40 28.55
CA ARG A 89 18.97 55.73 28.01
C ARG A 89 19.28 54.27 27.77
N THR A 90 18.29 53.40 27.98
CA THR A 90 18.47 51.95 27.90
C THR A 90 17.34 51.27 27.14
N ALA A 91 17.65 50.10 26.61
CA ALA A 91 16.71 49.13 26.05
C ALA A 91 17.08 47.75 26.57
N LYS A 92 16.09 46.87 26.72
CA LYS A 92 16.25 45.56 27.35
C LYS A 92 15.77 44.47 26.39
N ALA A 93 16.51 43.37 26.35
CA ALA A 93 16.19 42.17 25.59
C ALA A 93 16.17 40.97 26.53
N LEU A 94 15.05 40.26 26.60
CA LEU A 94 14.97 38.98 27.28
C LEU A 94 15.50 37.87 26.36
N VAL A 95 16.57 37.22 26.77
CA VAL A 95 17.06 36.00 26.10
C VAL A 95 16.45 34.79 26.78
N THR A 96 15.61 34.05 26.06
CA THR A 96 15.00 32.79 26.52
C THR A 96 15.77 31.61 25.94
N VAL A 97 16.25 30.71 26.80
CA VAL A 97 17.02 29.53 26.37
C VAL A 97 16.16 28.29 26.46
N LEU A 98 15.88 27.65 25.31
CA LEU A 98 15.09 26.43 25.22
C LEU A 98 15.92 25.20 25.58
N GLY A 99 15.35 24.34 26.40
CA GLY A 99 15.91 23.05 26.79
C GLY A 99 15.54 21.97 25.76
N ILE A 100 16.48 21.10 25.45
CA ILE A 100 16.26 20.04 24.45
C ILE A 100 15.75 18.78 25.18
N PRO A 101 14.49 18.36 24.95
CA PRO A 101 13.93 17.17 25.60
C PRO A 101 14.69 15.91 25.15
N GLN A 102 15.01 14.99 26.06
CA GLN A 102 15.67 13.72 25.73
C GLN A 102 14.76 12.82 24.87
N LYS A 103 15.34 11.72 24.33
CA LYS A 103 14.52 10.72 23.63
C LYS A 103 13.56 10.09 24.65
N PRO A 104 12.24 10.02 24.37
CA PRO A 104 11.29 9.50 25.34
C PRO A 104 11.54 8.01 25.62
N GLN A 105 11.17 7.54 26.81
CA GLN A 105 11.25 6.13 27.20
C GLN A 105 9.85 5.60 27.56
N ILE A 106 9.53 4.38 27.12
CA ILE A 106 8.25 3.73 27.38
C ILE A 106 8.41 2.62 28.43
N PHE A 107 7.63 2.70 29.49
CA PHE A 107 7.56 1.76 30.62
C PHE A 107 6.18 1.09 30.70
N GLY A 108 6.03 0.07 31.56
CA GLY A 108 4.77 -0.64 31.77
C GLY A 108 4.44 -1.70 30.71
N HIS A 109 5.39 -2.02 29.83
CA HIS A 109 5.24 -3.01 28.75
C HIS A 109 5.45 -4.45 29.25
N GLU A 110 4.89 -4.84 30.39
CA GLU A 110 4.91 -6.24 30.83
C GLU A 110 4.19 -7.09 29.78
N GLN A 111 4.97 -7.90 29.05
CA GLN A 111 4.53 -8.68 27.92
C GLN A 111 4.74 -10.17 28.18
N PRO A 112 3.89 -11.05 27.62
CA PRO A 112 2.75 -10.77 26.73
C PRO A 112 1.47 -10.38 27.49
N ILE A 113 0.57 -9.65 26.84
CA ILE A 113 -0.72 -9.22 27.39
C ILE A 113 -1.82 -10.12 26.82
N ASP A 114 -2.63 -10.75 27.66
CA ASP A 114 -3.77 -11.55 27.15
C ASP A 114 -4.86 -10.65 26.55
N GLU A 115 -5.51 -11.14 25.50
CA GLU A 115 -6.65 -10.50 24.84
C GLU A 115 -7.71 -10.05 25.86
N GLU A 116 -8.36 -8.92 25.57
CA GLU A 116 -9.38 -8.30 26.41
C GLU A 116 -8.88 -7.69 27.73
N LYS A 117 -7.59 -7.83 28.09
CA LYS A 117 -6.98 -7.12 29.23
C LYS A 117 -6.61 -5.68 28.86
N MET A 118 -6.28 -4.88 29.86
CA MET A 118 -5.84 -3.48 29.69
C MET A 118 -4.32 -3.41 29.59
N ALA A 119 -3.81 -2.79 28.53
CA ALA A 119 -2.41 -2.38 28.43
C ALA A 119 -2.24 -1.01 29.10
N ARG A 120 -1.22 -0.89 29.97
CA ARG A 120 -0.88 0.35 30.69
C ARG A 120 0.54 0.75 30.35
N LEU A 121 0.69 1.80 29.55
CA LEU A 121 2.00 2.28 29.12
C LEU A 121 2.24 3.69 29.65
N THR A 122 3.47 3.92 30.10
CA THR A 122 3.93 5.24 30.57
C THR A 122 5.07 5.70 29.70
N CYS A 123 5.00 6.92 29.18
CA CYS A 123 6.05 7.54 28.40
C CYS A 123 6.65 8.70 29.19
N GLN A 124 7.97 8.77 29.28
CA GLN A 124 8.67 9.83 30.02
C GLN A 124 9.76 10.47 29.16
N SER A 125 9.90 11.79 29.24
CA SER A 125 10.98 12.56 28.62
C SER A 125 11.46 13.67 29.57
N SER A 126 12.76 13.81 29.74
CA SER A 126 13.41 14.79 30.62
C SER A 126 14.12 15.91 29.86
N GLY A 127 14.50 17.00 30.54
CA GLY A 127 15.31 18.07 29.94
C GLY A 127 14.56 19.05 29.04
N SER A 128 13.23 19.00 29.00
CA SER A 128 12.41 19.93 28.23
C SER A 128 12.38 21.31 28.89
N LYS A 129 12.47 22.39 28.10
CA LYS A 129 12.15 23.74 28.57
C LYS A 129 11.64 24.56 27.38
N PRO A 130 10.37 24.97 27.35
CA PRO A 130 9.32 24.71 28.36
C PRO A 130 8.92 23.22 28.49
N ALA A 131 7.98 22.89 29.38
CA ALA A 131 7.50 21.51 29.51
C ALA A 131 6.95 21.00 28.16
N ALA A 132 7.48 19.88 27.68
CA ALA A 132 7.09 19.30 26.38
C ALA A 132 5.73 18.59 26.43
N LEU A 133 5.08 18.48 25.27
CA LEU A 133 3.85 17.69 25.11
C LEU A 133 4.21 16.28 24.62
N LEU A 134 3.65 15.25 25.27
CA LEU A 134 3.80 13.86 24.84
C LEU A 134 2.55 13.43 24.07
N ARG A 135 2.74 12.87 22.88
CA ARG A 135 1.66 12.37 22.02
C ARG A 135 1.78 10.87 21.82
N TRP A 136 0.67 10.16 21.96
CA TRP A 136 0.60 8.72 21.77
C TRP A 136 -0.07 8.34 20.46
N ARG A 137 0.50 7.34 19.78
CA ARG A 137 -0.07 6.77 18.55
C ARG A 137 0.06 5.25 18.57
N LYS A 138 -1.02 4.53 18.27
CA LYS A 138 -1.02 3.07 18.02
C LYS A 138 -1.29 2.83 16.55
N GLY A 139 -0.28 2.38 15.81
CA GLY A 139 -0.31 2.31 14.34
C GLY A 139 -0.60 3.69 13.75
N ASN A 140 -1.78 3.85 13.14
CA ASN A 140 -2.24 5.12 12.55
C ASN A 140 -3.22 5.90 13.45
N LYS A 141 -3.59 5.36 14.62
CA LYS A 141 -4.61 5.94 15.50
C LYS A 141 -3.96 6.69 16.65
N GLU A 142 -4.32 7.95 16.82
CA GLU A 142 -3.94 8.71 18.02
C GLU A 142 -4.66 8.13 19.26
N LEU A 143 -3.91 7.96 20.34
CA LEU A 143 -4.45 7.55 21.63
C LEU A 143 -4.58 8.76 22.53
N LYS A 144 -5.68 8.82 23.27
CA LYS A 144 -5.88 9.84 24.30
C LYS A 144 -5.18 9.40 25.58
N ASP A 145 -4.31 10.24 26.11
CA ASP A 145 -3.66 10.01 27.40
C ASP A 145 -4.64 10.24 28.57
N GLU A 146 -4.36 9.60 29.70
CA GLU A 146 -5.10 9.77 30.96
C GLU A 146 -4.69 11.05 31.70
N GLY A 147 -3.58 11.65 31.27
CA GLY A 147 -3.00 12.86 31.83
C GLY A 147 -1.50 12.91 31.66
N THR A 148 -0.97 14.13 31.73
CA THR A 148 0.46 14.42 31.69
C THR A 148 0.89 15.02 33.02
N GLU A 149 1.87 14.38 33.67
CA GLU A 149 2.55 14.85 34.87
C GLU A 149 3.80 15.64 34.45
N VAL A 150 3.99 16.82 35.04
CA VAL A 150 5.14 17.69 34.79
C VAL A 150 5.88 17.88 36.11
N VAL A 151 7.16 17.52 36.15
CA VAL A 151 8.03 17.64 37.31
C VAL A 151 9.24 18.47 36.93
N GLU A 152 9.58 19.46 37.75
CA GLU A 152 10.80 20.24 37.56
C GLU A 152 12.04 19.39 37.88
N ASP A 153 13.05 19.48 37.02
CA ASP A 153 14.29 18.73 37.17
C ASP A 153 15.14 19.33 38.32
N PRO A 154 16.08 18.55 38.92
CA PRO A 154 16.92 19.03 40.02
C PRO A 154 17.76 20.29 39.71
N ASN A 155 17.92 20.63 38.42
CA ASN A 155 18.62 21.84 37.98
C ASN A 155 17.78 23.12 38.12
N GLY A 156 16.49 23.01 38.44
CA GLY A 156 15.56 24.14 38.61
C GLY A 156 15.28 24.93 37.32
N LYS A 157 15.51 24.33 36.15
CA LYS A 157 15.39 25.02 34.85
C LYS A 157 14.68 24.21 33.78
N THR A 158 14.81 22.88 33.81
CA THR A 158 14.15 22.00 32.85
C THR A 158 13.06 21.18 33.53
N PHE A 159 12.24 20.55 32.72
CA PHE A 159 11.10 19.74 33.14
C PHE A 159 11.22 18.33 32.59
N THR A 160 10.88 17.38 33.45
CA THR A 160 10.55 16.01 33.08
C THR A 160 9.04 15.87 32.96
N VAL A 161 8.59 15.40 31.80
CA VAL A 161 7.19 15.17 31.47
C VAL A 161 6.93 13.67 31.38
N SER A 162 5.80 13.22 31.94
CA SER A 162 5.38 11.83 31.96
C SER A 162 3.91 11.72 31.58
N SER A 163 3.57 10.89 30.59
CA SER A 163 2.21 10.69 30.11
C SER A 163 1.85 9.21 30.18
N ARG A 164 0.60 8.91 30.57
CA ARG A 164 0.10 7.53 30.69
C ARG A 164 -1.04 7.28 29.73
N VAL A 165 -1.08 6.08 29.15
CA VAL A 165 -2.17 5.63 28.29
C VAL A 165 -2.64 4.24 28.73
N GLU A 166 -3.95 4.06 28.82
CA GLU A 166 -4.59 2.78 29.10
C GLU A 166 -5.61 2.44 27.99
N PHE A 167 -5.51 1.23 27.43
CA PHE A 167 -6.46 0.75 26.43
C PHE A 167 -6.62 -0.76 26.48
N ARG A 168 -7.78 -1.24 26.07
CA ARG A 168 -8.08 -2.68 25.98
C ARG A 168 -7.41 -3.27 24.73
N VAL A 169 -6.69 -4.38 24.88
CA VAL A 169 -6.01 -5.05 23.77
C VAL A 169 -6.93 -6.06 23.07
N THR A 170 -6.80 -6.14 21.74
CA THR A 170 -7.47 -7.16 20.91
C THR A 170 -6.44 -7.99 20.15
N LYS A 171 -6.84 -9.13 19.56
CA LYS A 171 -5.92 -9.94 18.74
C LYS A 171 -5.29 -9.18 17.57
N GLU A 172 -5.96 -8.16 17.04
CA GLU A 172 -5.44 -7.30 15.96
C GLU A 172 -4.30 -6.38 16.43
N ASP A 173 -4.16 -6.19 17.75
CA ASP A 173 -3.07 -5.40 18.33
C ASP A 173 -1.77 -6.20 18.48
N ASN A 174 -1.76 -7.51 18.19
CA ASN A 174 -0.53 -8.29 18.22
C ASN A 174 0.47 -7.75 17.20
N GLU A 175 1.71 -7.49 17.64
CA GLU A 175 2.78 -6.84 16.86
C GLU A 175 2.48 -5.37 16.46
N ALA A 176 1.37 -4.79 16.93
CA ALA A 176 1.07 -3.39 16.69
C ALA A 176 2.10 -2.49 17.40
N GLU A 177 2.46 -1.41 16.72
CA GLU A 177 3.43 -0.44 17.20
C GLU A 177 2.72 0.70 17.96
N VAL A 178 3.12 0.91 19.22
CA VAL A 178 2.72 2.05 20.03
C VAL A 178 3.89 3.02 20.12
N THR A 179 3.74 4.20 19.52
CA THR A 179 4.74 5.26 19.47
C THR A 179 4.36 6.37 20.44
N CYS A 180 5.33 6.80 21.24
CA CYS A 180 5.27 8.06 21.98
C CYS A 180 6.19 9.07 21.30
N THR A 181 5.65 10.23 20.95
CA THR A 181 6.36 11.34 20.30
C THR A 181 6.42 12.55 21.24
N VAL A 182 7.58 13.19 21.30
CA VAL A 182 7.78 14.47 21.99
C VAL A 182 7.52 15.62 21.02
N ASP A 183 6.61 16.51 21.40
CA ASP A 183 6.31 17.75 20.70
C ASP A 183 6.86 18.93 21.52
N HIS A 184 7.83 19.64 20.93
CA HIS A 184 8.56 20.72 21.60
C HIS A 184 9.20 21.68 20.59
N GLU A 185 9.13 22.98 20.87
CA GLU A 185 9.62 24.04 19.97
C GLU A 185 11.13 23.97 19.68
N SER A 186 11.93 23.44 20.61
CA SER A 186 13.37 23.31 20.43
C SER A 186 13.80 22.29 19.36
N LEU A 187 12.87 21.44 18.88
CA LEU A 187 13.21 20.35 17.99
C LEU A 187 13.22 20.74 16.51
N GLN A 188 12.72 21.93 16.13
CA GLN A 188 12.86 22.53 14.78
C GLN A 188 12.75 21.52 13.62
N ASN A 189 11.62 20.80 13.54
CA ASN A 189 11.28 19.75 12.55
C ASN A 189 11.97 18.38 12.73
N SER A 190 12.79 18.20 13.76
CA SER A 190 13.21 16.86 14.19
C SER A 190 12.15 16.25 15.11
N GLU A 191 11.92 14.94 14.98
CA GLU A 191 11.01 14.21 15.86
C GLU A 191 11.81 13.36 16.84
N ARG A 192 11.51 13.46 18.13
CA ARG A 192 12.01 12.51 19.13
C ARG A 192 10.87 11.59 19.50
N SER A 193 10.95 10.34 19.06
CA SER A 193 9.94 9.33 19.33
C SER A 193 10.57 8.00 19.75
N THR A 194 9.78 7.20 20.47
CA THR A 194 10.11 5.82 20.84
C THR A 194 8.90 4.95 20.56
N THR A 195 9.15 3.79 19.96
CA THR A 195 8.11 2.84 19.56
C THR A 195 8.27 1.54 20.34
N GLN A 196 7.16 1.06 20.90
CA GLN A 196 7.05 -0.23 21.55
C GLN A 196 6.14 -1.15 20.74
N LYS A 197 6.63 -2.33 20.36
CA LYS A 197 5.79 -3.38 19.75
C LYS A 197 5.03 -4.12 20.83
N LEU A 198 3.73 -4.33 20.63
CA LEU A 198 2.89 -5.11 21.53
C LEU A 198 3.02 -6.61 21.25
N GLN A 199 2.95 -7.42 22.31
CA GLN A 199 2.81 -8.87 22.21
C GLN A 199 1.50 -9.24 22.89
N VAL A 200 0.52 -9.67 22.09
CA VAL A 200 -0.83 -9.98 22.57
C VAL A 200 -1.08 -11.47 22.41
N HIS A 201 -1.38 -12.14 23.52
CA HIS A 201 -1.80 -13.53 23.53
C HIS A 201 -3.30 -13.65 23.30
N TYR A 202 -3.71 -14.50 22.38
CA TYR A 202 -5.12 -14.69 22.04
C TYR A 202 -5.41 -16.14 21.67
N LYS A 203 -6.69 -16.52 21.80
CA LYS A 203 -7.14 -17.89 21.53
C LYS A 203 -6.96 -18.25 20.06
N PRO A 204 -6.66 -19.53 19.76
CA PRO A 204 -6.44 -19.92 18.39
C PRO A 204 -7.74 -19.91 17.56
N THR A 205 -7.58 -19.77 16.26
CA THR A 205 -8.60 -19.97 15.23
C THR A 205 -8.10 -21.04 14.26
N ALA A 206 -8.99 -21.86 13.70
CA ALA A 206 -8.60 -22.92 12.78
C ALA A 206 -9.52 -22.96 11.57
N LYS A 207 -8.95 -23.30 10.41
CA LYS A 207 -9.66 -23.57 9.16
C LYS A 207 -9.08 -24.81 8.50
N ILE A 208 -9.91 -25.56 7.77
CA ILE A 208 -9.46 -26.73 7.03
C ILE A 208 -9.45 -26.40 5.53
N GLU A 209 -8.31 -26.56 4.88
CA GLU A 209 -8.10 -26.33 3.46
C GLU A 209 -7.88 -27.66 2.72
N PRO A 210 -8.76 -28.03 1.77
CA PRO A 210 -8.60 -29.22 0.94
C PRO A 210 -7.65 -28.99 -0.25
N ARG A 211 -6.82 -29.99 -0.56
CA ARG A 211 -5.96 -30.03 -1.74
C ARG A 211 -6.05 -31.41 -2.42
N PRO A 212 -6.63 -31.51 -3.64
CA PRO A 212 -7.25 -30.44 -4.43
C PRO A 212 -8.59 -29.96 -3.85
N GLN A 213 -9.03 -28.76 -4.25
CA GLN A 213 -10.28 -28.14 -3.76
C GLN A 213 -11.53 -28.95 -4.11
N TYR A 214 -11.51 -29.66 -5.25
CA TYR A 214 -12.60 -30.50 -5.74
C TYR A 214 -12.10 -31.93 -5.90
N PRO A 215 -12.05 -32.71 -4.81
CA PRO A 215 -11.47 -34.04 -4.86
C PRO A 215 -12.41 -35.06 -5.51
N ARG A 216 -11.83 -35.99 -6.26
CA ARG A 216 -12.55 -37.05 -6.97
C ARG A 216 -12.13 -38.42 -6.47
N GLU A 217 -13.00 -39.41 -6.68
CA GLU A 217 -12.70 -40.81 -6.40
C GLU A 217 -11.38 -41.25 -7.08
N GLY A 218 -10.54 -41.96 -6.32
CA GLY A 218 -9.23 -42.44 -6.76
C GLY A 218 -8.08 -41.43 -6.70
N GLN A 219 -8.34 -40.15 -6.43
CA GLN A 219 -7.29 -39.14 -6.28
C GLN A 219 -6.69 -39.10 -4.87
N GLU A 220 -5.49 -38.53 -4.75
CA GLU A 220 -4.94 -38.13 -3.46
C GLU A 220 -5.61 -36.83 -2.98
N LEU A 221 -6.06 -36.80 -1.74
CA LEU A 221 -6.59 -35.61 -1.06
C LEU A 221 -5.80 -35.35 0.22
N GLN A 222 -5.41 -34.10 0.42
CA GLN A 222 -4.84 -33.62 1.67
C GLN A 222 -5.79 -32.59 2.29
N LEU A 223 -6.19 -32.82 3.54
CA LEU A 223 -6.88 -31.82 4.35
C LEU A 223 -5.87 -31.20 5.30
N GLN A 224 -5.57 -29.91 5.11
CA GLN A 224 -4.65 -29.17 5.97
C GLN A 224 -5.43 -28.30 6.95
N CYS A 225 -5.15 -28.42 8.23
CA CYS A 225 -5.72 -27.59 9.27
C CYS A 225 -4.80 -26.39 9.52
N ASP A 226 -5.18 -25.21 9.02
CA ASP A 226 -4.49 -23.95 9.25
C ASP A 226 -4.95 -23.36 10.60
N GLY A 227 -4.10 -23.49 11.62
CA GLY A 227 -4.30 -22.96 12.96
C GLY A 227 -3.53 -21.66 13.18
N GLN A 228 -4.24 -20.55 13.37
CA GLN A 228 -3.66 -19.25 13.73
C GLN A 228 -3.88 -18.98 15.22
N GLY A 229 -2.94 -18.31 15.88
CA GLY A 229 -3.02 -18.01 17.31
C GLY A 229 -1.73 -17.38 17.81
N ASN A 230 -1.79 -16.74 18.98
CA ASN A 230 -0.58 -16.36 19.69
C ASN A 230 -0.66 -16.85 21.16
N PRO A 231 0.13 -17.85 21.55
CA PRO A 231 1.09 -18.61 20.73
C PRO A 231 0.43 -19.48 19.65
N ILE A 232 1.19 -19.83 18.62
CA ILE A 232 0.74 -20.70 17.52
C ILE A 232 0.37 -22.09 18.09
N PRO A 233 -0.75 -22.72 17.66
CA PRO A 233 -1.11 -24.08 18.07
C PRO A 233 -0.01 -25.09 17.77
N GLN A 234 0.33 -25.92 18.77
CA GLN A 234 1.38 -26.95 18.64
C GLN A 234 0.78 -28.35 18.50
N GLU A 235 -0.48 -28.54 18.92
CA GLU A 235 -1.16 -29.83 18.90
C GLU A 235 -2.38 -29.78 17.96
N PHE A 236 -2.49 -30.78 17.09
CA PHE A 236 -3.59 -30.93 16.14
C PHE A 236 -4.16 -32.35 16.24
N LEU A 237 -5.48 -32.46 16.46
CA LEU A 237 -6.19 -33.73 16.53
C LEU A 237 -7.23 -33.82 15.43
N TRP A 238 -7.20 -34.90 14.65
CA TRP A 238 -8.15 -35.16 13.59
C TRP A 238 -9.15 -36.24 13.98
N GLU A 239 -10.43 -35.96 13.77
CA GLU A 239 -11.55 -36.87 14.03
C GLU A 239 -12.52 -36.87 12.84
N LYS A 240 -13.22 -37.99 12.63
CA LYS A 240 -14.37 -38.07 11.72
C LYS A 240 -15.63 -38.12 12.57
N GLU A 241 -16.56 -37.21 12.34
CA GLU A 241 -17.79 -37.10 13.13
C GLU A 241 -18.58 -38.42 13.06
N GLY A 242 -18.90 -39.00 14.22
CA GLY A 242 -19.60 -40.29 14.33
C GLY A 242 -18.72 -41.55 14.22
N SER A 243 -17.39 -41.41 14.10
CA SER A 243 -16.44 -42.52 14.12
C SER A 243 -15.60 -42.50 15.40
N THR A 244 -15.48 -43.65 16.07
CA THR A 244 -14.57 -43.82 17.24
C THR A 244 -13.19 -44.35 16.84
N ALA A 245 -13.01 -44.72 15.57
CA ALA A 245 -11.73 -45.22 15.08
C ALA A 245 -10.72 -44.07 14.93
N PRO A 246 -9.49 -44.20 15.47
CA PRO A 246 -8.46 -43.19 15.31
C PRO A 246 -8.08 -43.04 13.83
N LEU A 247 -7.99 -41.79 13.35
CA LEU A 247 -7.52 -41.49 12.01
C LEU A 247 -6.00 -41.70 11.95
N GLN A 248 -5.57 -42.94 11.72
CA GLN A 248 -4.17 -43.37 11.56
C GLN A 248 -3.43 -42.66 10.40
N ARG A 249 -4.17 -41.93 9.55
CA ARG A 249 -3.68 -41.21 8.36
C ARG A 249 -3.35 -39.73 8.62
N SER A 250 -3.34 -39.29 9.87
CA SER A 250 -3.02 -37.90 10.25
C SER A 250 -1.55 -37.75 10.65
N SER A 251 -0.92 -36.67 10.18
CA SER A 251 0.42 -36.23 10.60
C SER A 251 0.36 -34.75 10.93
N ASN A 252 0.47 -34.42 12.22
CA ASN A 252 0.35 -33.04 12.72
C ASN A 252 -0.95 -32.37 12.23
N SER A 253 -0.83 -31.24 11.54
CA SER A 253 -1.94 -30.46 10.99
C SER A 253 -2.52 -31.02 9.69
N ILE A 254 -2.02 -32.13 9.13
CA ILE A 254 -2.43 -32.65 7.82
C ILE A 254 -3.05 -34.05 7.94
N LEU A 255 -4.20 -34.25 7.31
CA LEU A 255 -4.85 -35.55 7.12
C LEU A 255 -4.78 -35.94 5.63
N ILE A 256 -4.16 -37.09 5.33
CA ILE A 256 -3.87 -37.53 3.96
C ILE A 256 -4.76 -38.72 3.58
N PHE A 257 -5.37 -38.64 2.39
CA PHE A 257 -6.08 -39.73 1.73
C PHE A 257 -5.33 -40.08 0.44
N PRO A 258 -4.49 -41.13 0.42
CA PRO A 258 -3.72 -41.49 -0.78
C PRO A 258 -4.60 -41.87 -1.98
N PHE A 259 -5.73 -42.54 -1.71
CA PHE A 259 -6.73 -42.94 -2.71
C PHE A 259 -8.12 -42.73 -2.13
N LEU A 260 -8.81 -41.70 -2.61
CA LEU A 260 -10.11 -41.29 -2.09
C LEU A 260 -11.22 -42.25 -2.51
N ASN A 261 -12.05 -42.71 -1.56
CA ASN A 261 -13.22 -43.54 -1.84
C ASN A 261 -14.51 -42.77 -1.51
N LYS A 262 -15.62 -43.05 -2.19
CA LYS A 262 -16.95 -42.53 -1.81
C LYS A 262 -17.32 -42.76 -0.36
N SER A 263 -16.87 -43.87 0.25
CA SER A 263 -17.09 -44.15 1.68
C SER A 263 -16.34 -43.22 2.63
N ASP A 264 -15.30 -42.51 2.15
CA ASP A 264 -14.59 -41.52 2.96
C ASP A 264 -15.42 -40.25 3.18
N SER A 265 -16.48 -40.01 2.38
CA SER A 265 -17.37 -38.84 2.54
C SER A 265 -17.88 -38.68 3.99
N GLY A 266 -18.02 -37.44 4.42
CA GLY A 266 -18.49 -37.08 5.76
C GLY A 266 -17.78 -35.86 6.35
N THR A 267 -18.13 -35.51 7.60
CA THR A 267 -17.56 -34.37 8.31
C THR A 267 -16.26 -34.73 9.01
N TYR A 268 -15.18 -34.06 8.64
CA TYR A 268 -13.88 -34.12 9.28
C TYR A 268 -13.70 -32.94 10.22
N VAL A 269 -13.19 -33.22 11.41
CA VAL A 269 -13.03 -32.28 12.49
C VAL A 269 -11.54 -32.20 12.84
N CYS A 270 -11.00 -30.98 12.86
CA CYS A 270 -9.66 -30.71 13.36
C CYS A 270 -9.78 -29.89 14.65
N THR A 271 -9.18 -30.37 15.74
CA THR A 271 -9.02 -29.60 16.98
C THR A 271 -7.58 -29.12 17.07
N ALA A 272 -7.38 -27.80 17.02
CA ALA A 272 -6.08 -27.16 17.17
C ALA A 272 -5.94 -26.58 18.59
N THR A 273 -4.86 -26.90 19.29
CA THR A 273 -4.65 -26.53 20.70
C THR A 273 -3.36 -25.73 20.88
N SER A 274 -3.46 -24.64 21.65
CA SER A 274 -2.35 -23.80 22.13
C SER A 274 -2.43 -23.62 23.65
N SER A 275 -1.45 -22.97 24.25
CA SER A 275 -1.50 -22.57 25.67
C SER A 275 -2.67 -21.64 26.00
N MET A 276 -3.23 -20.94 25.01
CA MET A 276 -4.39 -20.06 25.19
C MET A 276 -5.74 -20.79 25.10
N GLY A 277 -5.73 -22.08 24.73
CA GLY A 277 -6.92 -22.92 24.61
C GLY A 277 -6.99 -23.67 23.28
N SER A 278 -8.14 -24.28 23.02
CA SER A 278 -8.39 -25.12 21.85
C SER A 278 -9.52 -24.56 20.98
N VAL A 279 -9.44 -24.81 19.69
CA VAL A 279 -10.46 -24.44 18.70
C VAL A 279 -10.73 -25.60 17.76
N VAL A 280 -11.98 -25.69 17.29
CA VAL A 280 -12.46 -26.76 16.43
C VAL A 280 -12.81 -26.20 15.05
N ALA A 281 -12.25 -26.80 14.00
CA ALA A 281 -12.61 -26.56 12.61
C ALA A 281 -13.32 -27.80 12.05
N LYS A 282 -14.36 -27.59 11.23
CA LYS A 282 -15.10 -28.67 10.56
C LYS A 282 -15.03 -28.50 9.04
N TYR A 283 -14.89 -29.61 8.33
CA TYR A 283 -14.92 -29.67 6.86
C TYR A 283 -15.79 -30.83 6.41
N ASN A 284 -16.74 -30.55 5.52
CA ASN A 284 -17.59 -31.59 4.93
C ASN A 284 -16.95 -32.07 3.63
N LEU A 285 -16.48 -33.32 3.63
CA LEU A 285 -15.91 -33.96 2.45
C LEU A 285 -17.02 -34.64 1.64
N ASP A 286 -17.19 -34.20 0.40
CA ASP A 286 -18.04 -34.84 -0.60
C ASP A 286 -17.17 -35.33 -1.77
N VAL A 287 -17.16 -36.64 -1.98
CA VAL A 287 -16.31 -37.29 -2.99
C VAL A 287 -17.09 -37.39 -4.29
N SER A 288 -16.68 -36.58 -5.27
CA SER A 288 -17.25 -36.63 -6.62
C SER A 288 -16.86 -37.91 -7.35
N ASP A 289 -17.74 -38.37 -8.23
CA ASP A 289 -17.47 -39.49 -9.13
C ASP A 289 -16.15 -39.28 -9.89
N ALA A 290 -15.44 -40.38 -10.14
CA ALA A 290 -14.40 -40.39 -11.15
C ALA A 290 -15.03 -39.83 -12.45
N SER A 291 -14.41 -38.80 -13.04
CA SER A 291 -14.90 -38.27 -14.32
C SER A 291 -15.09 -39.46 -15.28
N PRO A 292 -16.27 -39.64 -15.91
CA PRO A 292 -16.30 -40.43 -17.12
C PRO A 292 -15.33 -39.71 -18.05
N VAL A 293 -14.21 -40.37 -18.36
CA VAL A 293 -13.32 -39.90 -19.42
C VAL A 293 -14.24 -39.55 -20.58
N PRO A 294 -14.35 -38.29 -21.03
CA PRO A 294 -15.11 -38.02 -22.22
C PRO A 294 -14.39 -38.79 -23.32
N SER A 295 -14.99 -39.88 -23.77
CA SER A 295 -14.58 -40.53 -25.00
C SER A 295 -14.68 -39.46 -26.07
N THR A 296 -13.54 -38.90 -26.42
CA THR A 296 -13.37 -37.92 -27.49
C THR A 296 -13.70 -38.52 -28.87
N SER A 297 -14.46 -39.61 -28.95
CA SER A 297 -14.96 -40.18 -30.21
C SER A 297 -16.32 -39.59 -30.60
N SER A 298 -17.20 -39.22 -29.67
CA SER A 298 -18.59 -38.91 -30.02
C SER A 298 -18.77 -37.55 -30.71
N THR A 299 -18.00 -36.53 -30.33
CA THR A 299 -18.06 -35.20 -30.95
C THR A 299 -17.43 -35.15 -32.33
N TYR A 300 -16.39 -35.95 -32.60
CA TYR A 300 -15.76 -36.02 -33.91
C TYR A 300 -16.68 -36.66 -34.95
N HIS A 301 -17.43 -37.71 -34.59
CA HIS A 301 -18.40 -38.30 -35.52
C HIS A 301 -19.54 -37.34 -35.92
N ALA A 302 -20.03 -36.51 -34.99
CA ALA A 302 -21.07 -35.53 -35.28
C ALA A 302 -20.57 -34.38 -36.17
N VAL A 303 -19.36 -33.87 -35.91
CA VAL A 303 -18.76 -32.80 -36.73
C VAL A 303 -18.38 -33.33 -38.12
N ILE A 304 -17.79 -34.53 -38.21
CA ILE A 304 -17.46 -35.17 -39.48
C ILE A 304 -18.75 -35.44 -40.28
N GLY A 305 -19.81 -35.93 -39.64
CA GLY A 305 -21.12 -36.13 -40.28
C GLY A 305 -21.72 -34.84 -40.83
N GLY A 306 -21.64 -33.74 -40.06
CA GLY A 306 -22.10 -32.42 -40.50
C GLY A 306 -21.31 -31.88 -41.70
N VAL A 307 -19.98 -31.97 -41.67
CA VAL A 307 -19.12 -31.52 -42.77
C VAL A 307 -19.37 -32.35 -44.04
N VAL A 308 -19.49 -33.67 -43.92
CA VAL A 308 -19.80 -34.54 -45.06
C VAL A 308 -21.18 -34.22 -45.66
N ALA A 309 -22.20 -33.98 -44.82
CA ALA A 309 -23.53 -33.60 -45.29
C ALA A 309 -23.52 -32.27 -46.07
N VAL A 310 -22.76 -31.27 -45.60
CA VAL A 310 -22.61 -29.98 -46.31
C VAL A 310 -21.91 -30.17 -47.65
N ILE A 311 -20.83 -30.96 -47.70
CA ILE A 311 -20.11 -31.24 -48.95
C ILE A 311 -21.02 -31.95 -49.96
N VAL A 312 -21.77 -32.97 -49.52
CA VAL A 312 -22.72 -33.68 -50.40
C VAL A 312 -23.81 -32.75 -50.91
N PHE A 313 -24.34 -31.87 -50.05
CA PHE A 313 -25.36 -30.89 -50.45
C PHE A 313 -24.81 -29.87 -51.46
N LEU A 314 -23.58 -29.39 -51.28
CA LEU A 314 -22.90 -28.50 -52.22
C LEU A 314 -22.64 -29.20 -53.56
N LEU A 315 -22.23 -30.46 -53.56
CA LEU A 315 -22.04 -31.24 -54.79
C LEU A 315 -23.35 -31.48 -55.54
N LEU A 316 -24.44 -31.80 -54.82
CA LEU A 316 -25.76 -31.98 -55.42
C LEU A 316 -26.31 -30.68 -56.00
N SER A 317 -26.19 -29.57 -55.28
CA SER A 317 -26.61 -28.25 -55.78
C SER A 317 -25.77 -27.82 -56.99
N LEU A 318 -24.46 -28.09 -57.00
CA LEU A 318 -23.60 -27.84 -58.15
C LEU A 318 -23.97 -28.71 -59.36
N LEU A 319 -24.30 -29.99 -59.16
CA LEU A 319 -24.81 -30.86 -60.22
C LEU A 319 -26.15 -30.40 -60.78
N ILE A 320 -27.07 -29.92 -59.93
CA ILE A 320 -28.36 -29.35 -60.38
C ILE A 320 -28.11 -28.08 -61.21
N VAL A 321 -27.22 -27.20 -60.76
CA VAL A 321 -26.85 -25.98 -61.50
C VAL A 321 -26.15 -26.34 -62.82
N LEU A 322 -25.22 -27.29 -62.83
CA LEU A 322 -24.58 -27.77 -64.06
C LEU A 322 -25.59 -28.41 -65.02
N GLY A 323 -26.54 -29.19 -64.49
CA GLY A 323 -27.63 -29.77 -65.26
C GLY A 323 -28.49 -28.69 -65.92
N HIS A 324 -28.93 -27.69 -65.16
CA HIS A 324 -29.66 -26.54 -65.70
C HIS A 324 -28.83 -25.73 -66.71
N TYR A 325 -27.53 -25.57 -66.47
CA TYR A 325 -26.62 -24.87 -67.38
C TYR A 325 -26.49 -25.61 -68.72
N LEU A 326 -26.27 -26.93 -68.69
CA LEU A 326 -26.16 -27.75 -69.89
C LEU A 326 -27.49 -27.88 -70.64
N ILE A 327 -28.63 -27.90 -69.93
CA ILE A 327 -29.96 -27.88 -70.55
C ILE A 327 -30.23 -26.53 -71.23
N ARG A 328 -29.81 -25.40 -70.63
CA ARG A 328 -29.97 -24.06 -71.25
C ARG A 328 -29.08 -23.82 -72.46
N HIS A 329 -27.91 -24.47 -72.54
CA HIS A 329 -26.97 -24.25 -73.64
C HIS A 329 -27.07 -25.26 -74.80
N LYS A 330 -28.02 -26.20 -74.80
CA LYS A 330 -28.36 -26.97 -76.00
C LYS A 330 -29.47 -26.29 -76.80
N GLY A 331 -29.07 -25.31 -77.60
CA GLY A 331 -29.95 -24.59 -78.52
C GLY A 331 -29.17 -23.96 -79.68
N THR A 332 -28.31 -24.73 -80.36
CA THR A 332 -27.77 -24.36 -81.67
C THR A 332 -28.16 -25.43 -82.68
N TYR A 333 -29.14 -25.10 -83.52
CA TYR A 333 -29.58 -25.86 -84.69
C TYR A 333 -28.87 -25.31 -85.92
N LEU A 334 -28.40 -26.20 -86.81
CA LEU A 334 -27.83 -25.86 -88.11
C LEU A 334 -29.00 -25.64 -89.09
N THR A 335 -29.20 -24.43 -89.60
CA THR A 335 -30.18 -24.15 -90.67
C THR A 335 -29.57 -24.53 -92.02
N HIS A 336 -30.05 -25.61 -92.63
CA HIS A 336 -29.84 -25.87 -94.04
C HIS A 336 -30.85 -25.03 -94.83
N GLU A 337 -30.47 -23.82 -95.26
CA GLU A 337 -31.26 -23.08 -96.25
C GLU A 337 -31.15 -23.80 -97.61
N ALA A 338 -32.22 -24.47 -98.03
CA ALA A 338 -32.48 -24.73 -99.43
C ALA A 338 -33.39 -23.59 -99.93
N LYS A 339 -32.81 -22.72 -100.75
CA LYS A 339 -33.45 -21.56 -101.37
C LYS A 339 -34.21 -22.02 -102.62
N GLY A 340 -35.49 -21.69 -102.70
CA GLY A 340 -36.34 -21.89 -103.88
C GLY A 340 -37.77 -22.12 -103.41
N SER A 341 -38.77 -21.32 -103.74
CA SER A 341 -38.97 -20.53 -104.94
C SER A 341 -40.09 -19.53 -104.62
N ASP A 342 -39.82 -18.24 -104.72
CA ASP A 342 -40.85 -17.32 -105.19
C ASP A 342 -41.01 -17.60 -106.70
N ASP A 343 -42.25 -17.59 -107.18
CA ASP A 343 -42.67 -17.58 -108.59
C ASP A 343 -42.59 -18.89 -109.41
N ALA A 344 -43.60 -19.75 -109.29
CA ALA A 344 -44.32 -20.36 -110.44
C ALA A 344 -45.55 -21.19 -110.00
N PRO A 345 -46.60 -21.33 -110.86
CA PRO A 345 -47.97 -21.64 -110.42
C PRO A 345 -48.53 -22.98 -110.96
N ASP A 346 -47.80 -24.10 -110.91
CA ASP A 346 -48.44 -25.43 -110.98
C ASP A 346 -47.52 -26.60 -110.61
N ALA A 347 -48.14 -27.75 -110.27
CA ALA A 347 -47.50 -28.97 -109.79
C ALA A 347 -47.40 -30.06 -110.88
N ASP A 348 -46.25 -30.16 -111.53
CA ASP A 348 -45.60 -31.42 -111.96
C ASP A 348 -44.30 -31.08 -112.73
N THR A 349 -43.27 -31.93 -112.60
CA THR A 349 -41.89 -31.81 -113.17
C THR A 349 -41.03 -30.72 -112.50
N ALA A 350 -39.84 -30.92 -111.97
CA ALA A 350 -38.71 -31.80 -112.31
C ALA A 350 -37.86 -31.93 -111.01
N ILE A 351 -37.54 -33.10 -110.45
CA ILE A 351 -36.68 -34.19 -110.92
C ILE A 351 -35.28 -33.71 -111.40
N ILE A 352 -34.25 -34.30 -110.76
CA ILE A 352 -32.86 -34.58 -111.22
C ILE A 352 -31.73 -33.68 -110.68
N ASN A 353 -30.98 -34.27 -109.73
CA ASN A 353 -29.52 -34.28 -109.49
C ASN A 353 -28.64 -33.04 -109.75
N ALA A 354 -27.84 -32.69 -108.74
CA ALA A 354 -26.40 -32.41 -108.81
C ALA A 354 -25.93 -32.14 -107.36
N GLU A 355 -25.32 -33.06 -106.61
CA GLU A 355 -23.98 -33.66 -106.75
C GLU A 355 -22.86 -32.63 -106.94
N GLY A 356 -22.03 -32.46 -105.89
CA GLY A 356 -20.65 -31.96 -106.01
C GLY A 356 -20.31 -30.63 -105.33
N GLY A 357 -19.40 -30.68 -104.35
CA GLY A 357 -18.34 -29.67 -104.22
C GLY A 357 -18.47 -28.62 -103.11
N GLN A 358 -17.62 -28.76 -102.09
CA GLN A 358 -17.33 -27.82 -101.00
C GLN A 358 -16.88 -26.41 -101.46
N ALA A 359 -17.22 -25.38 -100.67
CA ALA A 359 -16.31 -24.30 -100.34
C ALA A 359 -16.64 -23.65 -98.97
N SER A 360 -15.57 -23.37 -98.24
CA SER A 360 -15.40 -22.75 -96.91
C SER A 360 -16.32 -21.55 -96.58
N GLY A 361 -16.68 -21.42 -95.29
CA GLY A 361 -17.26 -20.20 -94.71
C GLY A 361 -16.84 -20.05 -93.25
N ASP A 362 -16.12 -18.96 -92.96
CA ASP A 362 -15.62 -18.53 -91.64
C ASP A 362 -16.75 -18.24 -90.63
N ASP A 363 -16.57 -18.67 -89.39
CA ASP A 363 -17.44 -18.32 -88.26
C ASP A 363 -17.01 -17.01 -87.60
N LYS A 364 -17.81 -15.95 -87.81
CA LYS A 364 -17.74 -14.70 -87.04
C LYS A 364 -18.55 -14.85 -85.76
N LYS A 365 -17.90 -14.60 -84.62
CA LYS A 365 -18.55 -14.50 -83.31
C LYS A 365 -18.94 -13.06 -83.03
N GLU A 366 -20.21 -12.83 -82.75
CA GLU A 366 -20.68 -11.62 -82.08
C GLU A 366 -21.26 -12.00 -80.72
N TYR A 367 -20.86 -11.22 -79.71
CA TYR A 367 -21.32 -11.33 -78.34
C TYR A 367 -22.43 -10.31 -78.13
N PHE A 368 -23.53 -10.73 -77.53
CA PHE A 368 -24.45 -9.82 -76.85
C PHE A 368 -24.69 -10.31 -75.42
N ILE A 369 -24.76 -9.32 -74.53
CA ILE A 369 -24.75 -9.34 -73.06
C ILE A 369 -25.94 -10.09 -72.48
#